data_AF-A0A2N2ZLT4-F1
#
_entry.id   AF-A0A2N2ZLT4-F1
#
_cell.length_a   1.000
_cell.length_b   1.000
_cell.length_c   1.000
_cell.angle_alpha   90.00
_cell.angle_beta   90.00
_cell.angle_gamma   90.00
#
_symmetry.space_group_name_H-M   'P 1'
#
loop_
_entity.id
_entity.type
_entity.pdbx_description
1 polymer ?
#
loop_
_entity_poly.entity_id
_entity_poly.type
_entity_poly.pdbx_seq_one_letter_code
_entity_poly.pdbx_strand_id
1 'polypeptide(L)'
;VTLEDVIEEIVGDISDEYDHDDAPYSKIDENNFLFEGKINLKDFYKILEIEDAYLFEENKGESETIAGFILEIHGKFPKKQEIINFFEYSFKVELMDKKRIKQVKVTINREFVKA
;
A
#
# COMPACT_ATOMS: atom_id res chain seq x y z
N VAL A 1 6.12 -23.83 20.17
CA VAL A 1 6.97 -22.65 19.95
C VAL A 1 7.61 -22.74 18.58
N THR A 2 6.78 -22.46 17.57
CA THR A 2 7.17 -22.21 16.19
C THR A 2 7.25 -20.71 15.95
N LEU A 3 7.74 -20.27 14.78
CA LEU A 3 7.85 -18.83 14.46
C LEU A 3 6.47 -18.16 14.41
N GLU A 4 5.43 -18.93 14.07
CA GLU A 4 4.03 -18.51 14.07
C GLU A 4 3.54 -18.17 15.49
N ASP A 5 3.93 -18.95 16.51
CA ASP A 5 3.55 -18.73 17.93
C ASP A 5 4.05 -17.37 18.48
N VAL A 6 5.16 -16.84 17.94
CA VAL A 6 5.75 -15.56 18.39
C VAL A 6 5.06 -14.35 17.75
N ILE A 7 4.43 -14.53 16.59
CA ILE A 7 3.69 -13.46 15.90
C ILE A 7 2.32 -13.27 16.56
N GLU A 8 1.69 -14.35 17.02
CA GLU A 8 0.34 -14.35 17.60
C GLU A 8 0.25 -13.58 18.93
N GLU A 9 1.30 -13.64 19.78
CA GLU A 9 1.35 -12.88 21.04
C GLU A 9 1.58 -11.37 20.86
N ILE A 10 2.16 -10.94 19.73
CA ILE A 10 2.42 -9.52 19.43
C ILE A 10 1.20 -8.85 18.77
N VAL A 11 0.40 -9.62 18.03
CA VAL A 11 -0.79 -9.12 17.30
C VAL A 11 -2.03 -9.01 18.20
N GLY A 12 -2.02 -9.62 19.39
CA GLY A 12 -2.98 -9.47 20.50
C GLY A 12 -4.37 -8.91 20.16
N ASP A 13 -5.40 -9.75 20.10
CA ASP A 13 -6.83 -9.38 20.10
C ASP A 13 -7.22 -8.10 19.33
N ILE A 14 -6.74 -7.90 18.10
CA ILE A 14 -7.32 -6.90 17.18
C ILE A 14 -8.28 -7.61 16.23
N SER A 15 -9.28 -8.28 16.80
CA SER A 15 -10.53 -8.56 16.11
C SER A 15 -11.46 -7.38 16.40
N ASP A 16 -11.18 -6.23 15.78
CA ASP A 16 -12.07 -5.08 15.85
C ASP A 16 -13.34 -5.35 15.02
N GLU A 17 -14.49 -4.95 15.56
CA GLU A 17 -15.85 -5.44 15.33
C GLU A 17 -16.48 -4.99 13.99
N TYR A 18 -15.71 -4.97 12.91
CA TYR A 18 -16.17 -4.68 11.55
C TYR A 18 -16.13 -5.94 10.70
N ASP A 19 -17.00 -6.86 11.08
CA ASP A 19 -17.34 -8.09 10.38
C ASP A 19 -17.98 -7.76 9.00
N HIS A 20 -17.16 -7.41 8.00
CA HIS A 20 -17.42 -7.53 6.56
C HIS A 20 -16.08 -7.74 5.84
N ASP A 21 -15.93 -8.89 5.19
CA ASP A 21 -14.77 -9.41 4.43
C ASP A 21 -14.24 -8.52 3.26
N ASP A 22 -14.52 -7.22 3.22
CA ASP A 22 -14.29 -6.33 2.06
C ASP A 22 -13.53 -5.03 2.41
N ALA A 23 -12.70 -5.00 3.46
CA ALA A 23 -11.88 -3.82 3.74
C ALA A 23 -10.86 -3.58 2.58
N PRO A 24 -10.79 -2.37 1.98
CA PRO A 24 -9.92 -2.10 0.83
C PRO A 24 -8.43 -2.03 1.19
N TYR A 25 -8.09 -2.17 2.48
CA TYR A 25 -6.72 -2.24 2.98
C TYR A 25 -6.65 -2.96 4.34
N SER A 26 -5.43 -3.31 4.74
CA SER A 26 -5.07 -3.80 6.07
C SER A 26 -3.78 -3.11 6.53
N LYS A 27 -3.74 -2.65 7.78
CA LYS A 27 -2.51 -2.11 8.39
C LYS A 27 -1.70 -3.28 8.96
N ILE A 28 -0.43 -3.39 8.55
CA ILE A 28 0.49 -4.44 9.04
C ILE A 28 1.24 -3.91 10.27
N ASP A 29 1.77 -2.69 10.18
CA ASP A 29 2.40 -1.97 11.29
C ASP A 29 2.31 -0.44 11.04
N GLU A 30 3.04 0.37 11.80
CA GLU A 30 3.02 1.84 11.67
C GLU A 30 3.40 2.35 10.28
N ASN A 31 4.26 1.62 9.55
CA ASN A 31 4.84 2.06 8.29
C ASN A 31 4.47 1.15 7.12
N ASN A 32 3.80 0.02 7.38
CA ASN A 32 3.49 -0.99 6.38
C ASN A 32 2.00 -1.24 6.30
N PHE A 33 1.48 -1.22 5.07
CA PHE A 33 0.07 -1.38 4.77
C PHE A 33 -0.09 -2.28 3.56
N LEU A 34 -1.17 -3.06 3.52
CA LEU A 34 -1.57 -3.86 2.36
C LEU A 34 -2.84 -3.25 1.78
N PHE A 35 -2.79 -2.78 0.54
CA PHE A 35 -3.93 -2.17 -0.15
C PHE A 35 -4.44 -3.04 -1.29
N GLU A 36 -5.75 -3.00 -1.54
CA GLU A 36 -6.30 -3.41 -2.82
C GLU A 36 -5.86 -2.42 -3.91
N GLY A 37 -5.42 -2.93 -5.07
CA GLY A 37 -4.95 -2.09 -6.17
C GLY A 37 -6.02 -1.13 -6.73
N LYS A 38 -7.31 -1.44 -6.52
CA LYS A 38 -8.44 -0.62 -6.96
C LYS A 38 -8.77 0.54 -6.01
N ILE A 39 -8.10 0.66 -4.85
CA ILE A 39 -8.38 1.76 -3.92
C ILE A 39 -8.13 3.11 -4.60
N ASN A 40 -9.02 4.08 -4.35
CA ASN A 40 -8.88 5.42 -4.90
C ASN A 40 -7.71 6.15 -4.23
N LEU A 41 -6.99 6.98 -4.99
CA LEU A 41 -5.87 7.76 -4.47
C LEU A 41 -6.28 8.70 -3.32
N LYS A 42 -7.47 9.30 -3.37
CA LYS A 42 -7.97 10.17 -2.29
C LYS A 42 -8.18 9.40 -0.99
N ASP A 43 -8.63 8.15 -1.07
CA ASP A 43 -8.80 7.31 0.11
C ASP A 43 -7.45 6.84 0.63
N PHE A 44 -6.53 6.47 -0.27
CA PHE A 44 -5.14 6.18 0.07
C PHE A 44 -4.46 7.32 0.83
N TYR A 45 -4.59 8.58 0.36
CA TYR A 45 -4.02 9.74 1.06
C TYR A 45 -4.60 9.91 2.47
N LYS A 46 -5.92 9.76 2.62
CA LYS A 46 -6.57 9.85 3.93
C LYS A 46 -6.11 8.76 4.88
N ILE A 47 -5.98 7.51 4.39
CA ILE A 47 -5.59 6.36 5.20
C ILE A 47 -4.14 6.49 5.68
N LEU A 48 -3.26 7.02 4.84
CA LEU A 48 -1.86 7.27 5.21
C LEU A 48 -1.63 8.65 5.85
N GLU A 49 -2.70 9.42 6.09
CA GLU A 49 -2.61 10.78 6.66
C GLU A 49 -1.65 11.69 5.88
N ILE A 50 -1.64 11.56 4.54
CA ILE A 50 -0.83 12.39 3.66
C ILE A 50 -1.46 13.79 3.58
N GLU A 51 -0.89 14.74 4.32
CA GLU A 51 -1.36 16.13 4.35
C GLU A 51 -1.10 16.87 3.02
N ASP A 52 0.06 16.62 2.41
CA ASP A 52 0.46 17.18 1.12
C ASP A 52 0.59 16.10 0.05
N ALA A 53 -0.48 15.91 -0.71
CA ALA A 53 -0.52 14.97 -1.83
C ALA A 53 0.02 15.57 -3.15
N TYR A 54 0.61 16.77 -3.15
CA TYR A 54 1.06 17.44 -4.38
C TYR A 54 1.97 16.56 -5.25
N LEU A 55 2.94 15.88 -4.63
CA LEU A 55 3.84 14.97 -5.35
C LEU A 55 3.08 13.85 -6.05
N PHE A 56 2.09 13.25 -5.40
CA PHE A 56 1.25 12.23 -6.01
C PHE A 56 0.40 12.82 -7.13
N GLU A 57 -0.25 13.95 -6.91
CA GLU A 57 -1.12 14.61 -7.89
C GLU A 57 -0.37 15.05 -9.17
N GLU A 58 0.87 15.52 -9.05
CA GLU A 58 1.71 15.85 -10.22
C GLU A 58 2.11 14.61 -11.03
N ASN A 59 2.24 13.45 -10.38
CA ASN A 59 2.78 12.23 -11.00
C ASN A 59 1.70 11.19 -11.33
N LYS A 60 0.44 11.39 -10.92
CA LYS A 60 -0.63 10.41 -11.16
C LYS A 60 -1.15 10.38 -12.59
N GLY A 61 -0.84 11.39 -13.40
CA GLY A 61 -1.42 11.53 -14.73
C GLY A 61 -2.95 11.51 -14.66
N GLU A 62 -3.58 10.64 -15.46
CA GLU A 62 -5.04 10.43 -15.43
C GLU A 62 -5.48 9.31 -14.45
N SER A 63 -4.54 8.76 -13.68
CA SER A 63 -4.85 7.67 -12.75
C SER A 63 -5.59 8.16 -11.52
N GLU A 64 -6.58 7.36 -11.10
CA GLU A 64 -7.39 7.61 -9.91
C GLU A 64 -7.24 6.52 -8.84
N THR A 65 -6.45 5.47 -9.10
CA THR A 65 -6.23 4.33 -8.18
C THR A 65 -4.76 4.07 -7.94
N ILE A 66 -4.40 3.39 -6.84
CA ILE A 66 -3.00 3.00 -6.56
C ILE A 66 -2.43 2.16 -7.71
N ALA A 67 -3.18 1.19 -8.24
CA ALA A 67 -2.70 0.37 -9.35
C ALA A 67 -2.41 1.21 -10.60
N GLY A 68 -3.29 2.16 -10.93
CA GLY A 68 -3.08 3.09 -12.03
C GLY A 68 -1.84 3.96 -11.80
N PHE A 69 -1.73 4.56 -10.61
CA PHE A 69 -0.59 5.37 -10.22
C PHE A 69 0.73 4.62 -10.35
N ILE A 70 0.82 3.39 -9.84
CA ILE A 70 2.03 2.56 -9.97
C ILE A 70 2.37 2.29 -11.43
N LEU A 71 1.38 2.03 -12.28
CA LEU A 71 1.61 1.84 -13.71
C LEU A 71 2.11 3.13 -14.39
N GLU A 72 1.55 4.28 -14.02
CA GLU A 72 1.93 5.59 -14.54
C GLU A 72 3.41 5.89 -14.22
N ILE A 73 3.80 5.84 -12.94
CA ILE A 73 5.17 6.14 -12.53
C ILE A 73 6.20 5.09 -12.98
N HIS A 74 5.76 3.84 -13.19
CA HIS A 74 6.65 2.76 -13.62
C HIS A 74 6.82 2.70 -15.14
N GLY A 75 5.84 3.17 -15.91
CA GLY A 75 5.85 3.19 -17.38
C GLY A 75 5.72 1.82 -18.06
N LYS A 76 5.54 0.74 -17.30
CA LYS A 76 5.34 -0.64 -17.79
C LYS A 76 4.55 -1.47 -16.79
N PHE A 77 4.16 -2.69 -17.16
CA PHE A 77 3.54 -3.62 -16.21
C PHE A 77 4.60 -4.21 -15.26
N PRO A 78 4.45 -4.05 -13.94
CA PRO A 78 5.38 -4.62 -12.98
C PRO A 78 5.17 -6.13 -12.83
N LYS A 79 6.19 -6.82 -12.34
CA LYS A 79 6.13 -8.24 -11.96
C LYS A 79 5.68 -8.40 -10.51
N LYS A 80 5.18 -9.58 -10.17
CA LYS A 80 4.96 -9.96 -8.77
C LYS A 80 6.27 -9.83 -7.99
N GLN A 81 6.20 -9.29 -6.77
CA GLN A 81 7.31 -8.97 -5.88
C GLN A 81 8.23 -7.83 -6.36
N GLU A 82 7.96 -7.19 -7.50
CA GLU A 82 8.69 -6.00 -7.92
C GLU A 82 8.35 -4.83 -6.98
N ILE A 83 9.37 -4.03 -6.66
CA ILE A 83 9.26 -2.85 -5.78
C ILE A 83 9.47 -1.61 -6.64
N ILE A 84 8.49 -0.70 -6.59
CA ILE A 84 8.51 0.58 -7.26
C ILE A 84 8.61 1.64 -6.18
N ASN A 85 9.68 2.44 -6.21
CA ASN A 85 9.90 3.51 -5.22
C ASN A 85 9.39 4.84 -5.76
N PHE A 86 8.81 5.63 -4.86
CA PHE A 86 8.31 6.97 -5.12
C PHE A 86 8.51 7.82 -3.88
N PHE A 87 9.51 8.70 -3.89
CA PHE A 87 9.92 9.48 -2.71
C PHE A 87 10.09 8.59 -1.47
N GLU A 88 9.37 8.90 -0.39
CA GLU A 88 9.39 8.14 0.86
C GLU A 88 8.52 6.87 0.81
N TYR A 89 7.88 6.53 -0.31
CA TYR A 89 7.00 5.37 -0.42
C TYR A 89 7.62 4.27 -1.28
N SER A 90 7.46 3.02 -0.85
CA SER A 90 7.77 1.84 -1.65
C SER A 90 6.50 1.03 -1.90
N PHE A 91 6.21 0.76 -3.18
CA PHE A 91 5.09 -0.04 -3.65
C PHE A 91 5.58 -1.42 -4.07
N LYS A 92 5.31 -2.44 -3.27
CA LYS A 92 5.63 -3.83 -3.60
C LYS A 92 4.39 -4.54 -4.13
N VAL A 93 4.47 -5.06 -5.35
CA VAL A 93 3.37 -5.79 -5.98
C VAL A 93 3.22 -7.19 -5.35
N GLU A 94 2.28 -7.35 -4.44
CA GLU A 94 2.07 -8.63 -3.74
C GLU A 94 1.27 -9.62 -4.60
N LEU A 95 0.22 -9.13 -5.27
CA LEU A 95 -0.67 -9.97 -6.08
C LEU A 95 -1.01 -9.31 -7.42
N MET A 96 -0.89 -10.11 -8.48
CA MET A 96 -1.31 -9.78 -9.84
C MET A 96 -2.43 -10.74 -10.29
N ASP A 97 -3.45 -10.20 -10.95
CA ASP A 97 -4.46 -10.95 -11.69
C ASP A 97 -4.34 -10.59 -13.18
N LYS A 98 -3.70 -11.49 -13.95
CA LYS A 98 -3.36 -11.26 -15.37
C LYS A 98 -2.56 -9.96 -15.56
N LYS A 99 -3.23 -8.90 -16.02
CA LYS A 99 -2.65 -7.56 -16.26
C LYS A 99 -3.17 -6.51 -15.27
N ARG A 100 -3.60 -6.94 -14.08
CA ARG A 100 -4.13 -6.05 -13.05
C ARG A 100 -3.40 -6.28 -11.75
N ILE A 101 -2.89 -5.21 -11.16
CA ILE A 101 -2.36 -5.22 -9.80
C ILE A 101 -3.56 -5.37 -8.86
N LYS A 102 -3.63 -6.50 -8.14
CA LYS A 102 -4.71 -6.78 -7.19
C LYS A 102 -4.40 -6.31 -5.78
N GLN A 103 -3.16 -6.52 -5.33
CA GLN A 103 -2.73 -6.11 -4.00
C GLN A 103 -1.33 -5.53 -4.05
N VAL A 104 -1.14 -4.47 -3.28
CA VAL A 104 0.13 -3.75 -3.15
C VAL A 104 0.45 -3.59 -1.68
N LYS A 105 1.63 -4.01 -1.27
CA LYS A 105 2.19 -3.61 0.01
C LYS A 105 2.83 -2.23 -0.16
N VAL A 106 2.43 -1.28 0.66
CA VAL A 106 2.99 0.07 0.73
C VAL A 106 3.84 0.17 1.99
N THR A 107 5.06 0.66 1.85
CA THR A 107 5.97 0.94 2.97
C THR A 107 6.35 2.41 2.97
N ILE A 108 6.21 3.07 4.11
CA ILE A 108 6.66 4.45 4.36
C ILE A 108 8.10 4.39 4.90
N ASN A 109 9.04 4.86 4.10
CA ASN A 109 10.47 4.89 4.37
C ASN A 109 10.81 6.15 5.17
N ARG A 110 10.79 6.04 6.51
CA ARG A 110 11.10 7.16 7.42
C ARG A 110 12.53 7.72 7.32
N GLU A 111 13.41 7.15 6.50
CA GLU A 111 14.75 7.71 6.24
C GLU A 111 14.68 9.06 5.51
N PHE A 112 13.55 9.39 4.86
CA PHE A 112 13.35 10.63 4.11
C PHE A 112 12.70 11.77 4.92
N VAL A 113 12.24 11.51 6.16
CA VAL A 113 11.54 12.49 7.03
C VAL A 113 12.52 13.30 7.91
N LYS A 114 13.84 13.04 7.83
CA LYS A 114 14.85 13.84 8.54
C LYS A 114 15.34 15.00 7.67
N ALA A 115 14.67 16.14 7.75
CA ALA A 115 15.22 17.45 7.41
C ALA A 115 14.81 18.48 8.48
#